data_AF-A0AAX3A510-F1
#
_entry.id   AF-A0AAX3A510-F1
#
_cell.length_a   1.000
_cell.length_b   1.000
_cell.length_c   1.000
_cell.angle_alpha   90.00
_cell.angle_beta   90.00
_cell.angle_gamma   90.00
#
_symmetry.space_group_name_H-M   'P 1'
#
loop_
_entity.id
_entity.type
_entity.pdbx_description
1 polymer ?
#
loop_
_entity_poly.entity_id
_entity_poly.type
_entity_poly.pdbx_seq_one_letter_code
_entity_poly.pdbx_strand_id
1 'polypeptide(L)'
;MTTANRDHQRCHATIDADGFNPRSRARSAWQGRLAVMASRGETDSPRVDQCRRALGWWRVHDVIHAEVNRGTIPPDRAAELIEHLTGAME
;
A
#
# COMPACT_ATOMS: atom_id res chain seq x y z
N MET A 1 7.79 30.56 22.60
CA MET A 1 8.33 30.44 21.21
C MET A 1 8.86 29.02 21.04
N THR A 2 8.22 28.26 20.17
CA THR A 2 8.03 26.81 20.28
C THR A 2 9.11 26.00 19.56
N THR A 3 10.07 25.46 20.31
CA THR A 3 11.11 24.54 19.81
C THR A 3 10.59 23.10 19.60
N ALA A 4 9.36 22.80 20.01
CA ALA A 4 8.78 21.45 19.99
C ALA A 4 8.37 20.93 18.60
N ASN A 5 8.35 21.76 17.56
CA ASN A 5 7.85 21.36 16.23
C ASN A 5 8.94 20.77 15.31
N ARG A 6 10.22 20.97 15.63
CA ARG A 6 11.35 20.56 14.76
C ARG A 6 11.73 19.09 14.94
N ASP A 7 11.41 18.49 16.09
CA ASP A 7 11.77 17.11 16.42
C ASP A 7 10.83 16.08 15.76
N HIS A 8 9.54 16.38 15.65
CA HIS A 8 8.58 15.50 14.97
C HIS A 8 8.85 15.34 13.47
N GLN A 9 9.44 16.36 12.82
CA GLN A 9 9.77 16.30 11.40
C GLN A 9 11.02 15.45 11.12
N ARG A 10 11.94 15.30 12.09
CA ARG A 10 13.16 14.48 11.94
C ARG A 10 12.89 12.98 12.01
N CYS A 11 11.87 12.54 12.74
CA CYS A 11 11.48 11.12 12.81
C CYS A 11 10.71 10.64 11.56
N HIS A 12 10.20 11.55 10.73
CA HIS A 12 9.43 11.22 9.52
C HIS A 12 10.30 11.04 8.26
N ALA A 13 11.61 11.33 8.35
CA ALA A 13 12.56 11.28 7.24
C ALA A 13 13.12 9.87 6.93
N THR A 14 12.63 8.83 7.60
CA THR A 14 13.01 7.42 7.34
C THR A 14 11.98 6.65 6.50
N ILE A 15 10.98 7.34 5.91
CA ILE A 15 9.84 6.67 5.27
C ILE A 15 10.16 6.07 3.89
N ASP A 16 11.27 6.41 3.24
CA ASP A 16 11.46 6.09 1.81
C ASP A 16 12.73 5.26 1.48
N ALA A 17 13.43 4.69 2.48
CA ALA A 17 14.60 3.84 2.23
C ALA A 17 14.28 2.34 2.13
N ASP A 18 13.11 1.92 2.62
CA ASP A 18 12.61 0.56 2.48
C ASP A 18 11.78 0.53 1.20
N GLY A 19 12.20 -0.24 0.20
CA GLY A 19 11.55 -0.31 -1.11
C GLY A 19 10.03 -0.51 -1.00
N PHE A 20 9.30 -0.06 -2.02
CA PHE A 20 7.84 -0.22 -2.09
C PHE A 20 7.45 -1.70 -1.90
N ASN A 21 6.93 -2.04 -0.72
CA ASN A 21 6.39 -3.36 -0.42
C ASN A 21 4.91 -3.24 -0.01
N PRO A 22 3.95 -3.61 -0.88
CA PRO A 22 2.53 -3.49 -0.58
C PRO A 22 2.07 -4.38 0.58
N ARG A 23 2.81 -5.47 0.84
CA ARG A 23 2.54 -6.47 1.90
C ARG A 23 3.03 -6.02 3.27
N SER A 24 3.85 -4.97 3.34
CA SER A 24 4.41 -4.46 4.61
C SER A 24 3.36 -3.96 5.61
N ARG A 25 2.14 -3.67 5.14
CA ARG A 25 1.03 -3.15 5.95
C ARG A 25 -0.28 -3.75 5.48
N ALA A 26 -1.21 -3.94 6.42
CA ALA A 26 -2.58 -4.33 6.10
C ALA A 26 -3.28 -3.27 5.22
N ARG A 27 -4.27 -3.71 4.43
CA ARG A 27 -5.07 -2.84 3.54
C ARG A 27 -5.61 -1.59 4.25
N SER A 28 -6.19 -1.75 5.43
CA SER A 28 -6.77 -0.64 6.22
C SER A 28 -5.72 0.40 6.63
N ALA A 29 -4.49 -0.02 6.90
CA ALA A 29 -3.39 0.89 7.23
C ALA A 29 -2.97 1.72 6.02
N TRP A 30 -2.96 1.15 4.80
CA TRP A 30 -2.72 1.90 3.57
C TRP A 30 -3.84 2.91 3.27
N GLN A 31 -5.11 2.52 3.48
CA GLN A 31 -6.25 3.43 3.36
C GLN A 31 -6.16 4.59 4.35
N GLY A 32 -5.82 4.31 5.60
CA GLY A 32 -5.64 5.33 6.63
C GLY A 32 -4.54 6.33 6.27
N ARG A 33 -3.40 5.86 5.76
CA ARG A 33 -2.31 6.73 5.26
C ARG A 33 -2.78 7.62 4.13
N LEU A 34 -3.49 7.06 3.15
CA LEU A 34 -4.03 7.83 2.02
C LEU A 34 -5.02 8.90 2.51
N ALA A 35 -5.91 8.55 3.44
CA ALA A 35 -6.87 9.49 4.03
C ALA A 35 -6.18 10.63 4.79
N VAL A 36 -5.11 10.34 5.56
CA VAL A 36 -4.32 11.36 6.27
C VAL A 36 -3.60 12.30 5.30
N MET A 37 -3.12 11.80 4.16
CA MET A 37 -2.52 12.66 3.12
C MET A 37 -3.58 13.56 2.48
N ALA A 38 -4.72 12.97 2.11
CA ALA A 38 -5.85 13.72 1.54
C ALA A 38 -6.36 14.82 2.50
N SER A 39 -6.44 14.55 3.81
CA SER A 39 -6.88 15.54 4.79
C SER A 39 -5.91 16.72 4.93
N ARG A 40 -4.65 16.55 4.51
CA ARG A 40 -3.62 17.59 4.48
C ARG A 40 -3.53 18.31 3.12
N GLY A 41 -4.39 17.95 2.16
CA GLY A 41 -4.36 18.47 0.80
C GLY A 41 -3.28 17.83 -0.09
N GLU A 42 -2.64 16.75 0.36
CA GLU A 42 -1.65 16.01 -0.43
C GLU A 42 -2.37 15.01 -1.35
N THR A 43 -2.49 15.34 -2.64
CA THR A 43 -3.28 14.55 -3.62
C THR A 43 -2.48 13.95 -4.76
N ASP A 44 -1.27 14.47 -5.03
CA ASP A 44 -0.43 14.10 -6.17
C ASP A 44 1.05 14.12 -5.76
N SER A 45 1.40 13.22 -4.85
CA SER A 45 2.77 13.06 -4.37
C SER A 45 3.25 11.63 -4.57
N PRO A 46 4.57 11.39 -4.59
CA PRO A 46 5.10 10.02 -4.66
C PRO A 46 4.57 9.11 -3.54
N ARG A 47 4.28 9.68 -2.36
CA ARG A 47 3.71 8.94 -1.22
C ARG A 47 2.26 8.54 -1.47
N VAL A 48 1.48 9.40 -2.13
CA VAL A 48 0.12 9.10 -2.58
C VAL A 48 0.14 7.97 -3.60
N ASP A 49 1.05 8.02 -4.59
CA ASP A 49 1.17 6.99 -5.61
C ASP A 49 1.58 5.64 -5.03
N GLN A 50 2.53 5.61 -4.09
CA GLN A 50 2.85 4.40 -3.35
C GLN A 50 1.61 3.82 -2.65
N CYS A 51 0.81 4.64 -1.97
CA CYS A 51 -0.40 4.16 -1.31
C CYS A 51 -1.42 3.63 -2.33
N ARG A 52 -1.60 4.30 -3.46
CA ARG A 52 -2.50 3.85 -4.54
C ARG A 52 -2.04 2.52 -5.14
N ARG A 53 -0.75 2.36 -5.44
CA ARG A 53 -0.16 1.10 -5.93
C ARG A 53 -0.36 -0.03 -4.93
N ALA A 54 -0.11 0.22 -3.63
CA ALA A 54 -0.35 -0.78 -2.59
C ALA A 54 -1.82 -1.20 -2.51
N LEU A 55 -2.75 -0.25 -2.62
CA LEU A 55 -4.18 -0.56 -2.65
C LEU A 55 -4.60 -1.31 -3.92
N GLY A 56 -3.95 -1.03 -5.06
CA GLY A 56 -4.09 -1.82 -6.28
C GLY A 56 -3.70 -3.28 -6.08
N TRP A 57 -2.55 -3.53 -5.44
CA TRP A 57 -2.11 -4.88 -5.07
C TRP A 57 -3.13 -5.58 -4.17
N TRP A 58 -3.60 -4.92 -3.11
CA TRP A 58 -4.60 -5.49 -2.19
C TRP A 58 -5.93 -5.80 -2.89
N ARG A 59 -6.33 -5.00 -3.89
CA ARG A 59 -7.53 -5.29 -4.70
C ARG A 59 -7.38 -6.61 -5.47
N VAL A 60 -6.23 -6.82 -6.12
CA VAL A 60 -5.94 -8.07 -6.84
C VAL A 60 -5.89 -9.25 -5.88
N HIS A 61 -5.17 -9.10 -4.77
CA HIS A 61 -5.08 -10.09 -3.70
C HIS A 61 -6.46 -10.56 -3.24
N ASP A 62 -7.36 -9.62 -2.91
CA ASP A 62 -8.69 -9.93 -2.38
C ASP A 62 -9.56 -10.67 -3.41
N VAL A 63 -9.48 -10.29 -4.69
CA VAL A 63 -10.19 -10.98 -5.78
C VAL A 63 -9.70 -12.42 -5.94
N ILE A 64 -8.38 -12.61 -6.01
CA ILE A 64 -7.80 -13.96 -6.18
C ILE A 64 -8.15 -14.84 -4.99
N HIS A 65 -8.03 -14.33 -3.76
CA HIS A 65 -8.42 -15.09 -2.57
C HIS A 65 -9.92 -15.42 -2.54
N ALA A 66 -10.79 -14.52 -3.01
CA ALA A 66 -12.21 -14.82 -3.14
C ALA A 66 -12.47 -15.98 -4.12
N GLU A 67 -11.77 -16.00 -5.26
CA GLU A 67 -11.90 -17.08 -6.25
C GLU A 67 -11.29 -18.41 -5.78
N VAL A 68 -10.22 -18.37 -4.97
CA VAL A 68 -9.71 -19.56 -4.28
C VAL A 68 -10.76 -20.13 -3.32
N ASN A 69 -11.40 -19.27 -2.53
CA ASN A 69 -12.43 -19.69 -1.59
C ASN A 69 -13.68 -20.25 -2.29
N ARG A 70 -13.96 -19.83 -3.54
CA ARG A 70 -15.02 -20.40 -4.39
C ARG A 70 -14.62 -21.74 -5.03
N GLY A 71 -13.34 -22.11 -5.00
CA GLY A 71 -12.81 -23.29 -5.67
C GLY A 71 -12.57 -23.09 -7.17
N THR A 72 -12.70 -21.86 -7.69
CA THR A 72 -12.40 -21.54 -9.10
C THR A 72 -10.90 -21.57 -9.38
N ILE A 73 -10.11 -21.12 -8.41
CA ILE A 73 -8.64 -21.04 -8.50
C ILE A 73 -8.01 -21.99 -7.48
N PRO A 74 -7.05 -22.85 -7.89
CA PRO A 74 -6.29 -23.66 -6.96
C PRO A 74 -5.46 -22.78 -5.99
N PRO A 75 -5.43 -23.10 -4.69
CA PRO A 75 -4.77 -22.26 -3.68
C PRO A 75 -3.25 -22.10 -3.92
N ASP A 76 -2.61 -23.09 -4.52
CA ASP A 76 -1.19 -23.09 -4.91
C ASP A 76 -0.87 -22.08 -6.02
N ARG A 77 -1.86 -21.68 -6.82
CA ARG A 77 -1.69 -20.72 -7.93
C ARG A 77 -1.93 -19.26 -7.51
N ALA A 78 -2.46 -19.03 -6.31
CA ALA A 78 -2.87 -17.70 -5.87
C ALA A 78 -1.69 -16.70 -5.84
N ALA A 79 -0.56 -17.10 -5.25
CA ALA A 79 0.61 -16.23 -5.11
C ALA A 79 1.20 -15.83 -6.46
N GLU A 80 1.31 -16.79 -7.39
CA GLU A 80 1.80 -16.56 -8.76
C GLU A 80 0.87 -15.63 -9.54
N LEU A 81 -0.45 -15.82 -9.44
CA LEU A 81 -1.42 -14.98 -10.15
C LEU A 81 -1.42 -13.55 -9.62
N ILE A 82 -1.34 -13.38 -8.29
CA ILE A 82 -1.22 -12.06 -7.68
C ILE A 82 0.05 -11.39 -8.20
N GLU A 83 1.19 -12.07 -8.13
CA GLU A 83 2.47 -11.54 -8.62
C GLU A 83 2.42 -11.18 -10.11
N HIS A 84 1.87 -12.06 -10.96
CA HIS A 84 1.76 -11.82 -12.39
C HIS A 84 0.91 -10.58 -12.72
N LEU A 85 -0.24 -10.45 -12.06
CA LEU A 85 -1.16 -9.33 -12.27
C LEU A 85 -0.62 -8.03 -11.69
N THR A 86 0.18 -8.09 -10.62
CA THR A 86 0.68 -6.89 -9.94
C THR A 86 2.06 -6.46 -10.41
N GLY A 87 2.92 -7.38 -10.84
CA GLY A 87 4.20 -7.07 -11.49
C GLY A 87 4.01 -6.47 -12.88
N ALA A 88 2.87 -6.69 -13.53
CA ALA A 88 2.46 -5.95 -14.73
C ALA A 88 1.99 -4.50 -14.44
N MET A 89 1.82 -4.12 -13.17
CA MET A 89 1.44 -2.76 -12.75
C MET A 89 2.64 -1.90 -12.31
N GLU A 90 3.86 -2.44 -12.33
CA GLU A 90 5.12 -1.71 -12.10
C GLU A 90 5.68 -1.16 -13.41
#